data_AF-A0A9D5BV82-F1
#
_entry.id   AF-A0A9D5BV82-F1
#
_cell.length_a   1.000
_cell.length_b   1.000
_cell.length_c   1.000
_cell.angle_alpha   90.00
_cell.angle_beta   90.00
_cell.angle_gamma   90.00
#
_symmetry.space_group_name_H-M   'P 1'
#
loop_
_entity.id
_entity.type
_entity.pdbx_description
1 polymer ?
#
loop_
_entity_poly.entity_id
_entity_poly.type
_entity_poly.pdbx_seq_one_letter_code
_entity_poly.pdbx_strand_id
1 'polypeptide(L)'
;MIEAYGDADIFFPTDFWLLEKIDHYCSGWSNEHTGSRSSKPVKKRRTITLDTAAFMEEFGLPIKTKTRSGYNPLLDDFKNTKFYLSVPTHNTK
;
A
#
# COMPACT_ATOMS: atom_id res chain seq x y z
N MET A 1 -30.99 -19.76 6.65
CA MET A 1 -29.80 -19.18 5.97
C MET A 1 -28.71 -18.85 7.01
N ILE A 2 -28.33 -19.84 7.84
CA ILE A 2 -27.26 -19.76 8.86
C ILE A 2 -26.26 -20.93 8.65
N GLU A 3 -26.54 -21.85 7.73
CA GLU A 3 -25.80 -23.12 7.58
C GLU A 3 -24.52 -23.04 6.75
N ALA A 4 -24.15 -21.86 6.24
CA ALA A 4 -22.96 -21.68 5.38
C ALA A 4 -21.83 -20.89 6.09
N TYR A 5 -21.85 -20.83 7.43
CA TYR A 5 -20.84 -20.09 8.19
C TYR A 5 -19.49 -20.81 8.07
N GLY A 6 -18.51 -20.15 7.45
CA GLY A 6 -17.19 -20.73 7.18
C GLY A 6 -17.03 -21.37 5.80
N ASP A 7 -18.06 -21.35 4.95
CA ASP A 7 -17.97 -21.90 3.59
C ASP A 7 -17.34 -20.93 2.57
N ALA A 8 -17.14 -19.68 2.97
CA ALA A 8 -16.57 -18.64 2.12
C ALA A 8 -15.63 -17.73 2.89
N ASP A 9 -14.61 -17.24 2.19
CA ASP A 9 -13.75 -16.18 2.67
C ASP A 9 -14.49 -14.85 2.67
N ILE A 10 -14.43 -14.14 3.79
CA ILE A 10 -15.02 -12.81 3.94
C ILE A 10 -13.89 -11.79 3.93
N PHE A 11 -13.93 -10.88 2.97
CA PHE A 11 -12.97 -9.78 2.85
C PHE A 11 -13.63 -8.45 3.23
N PHE A 12 -12.95 -7.67 4.05
CA PHE A 12 -13.33 -6.29 4.36
C PHE A 12 -12.42 -5.32 3.61
N PRO A 13 -12.95 -4.22 3.06
CA PRO A 13 -12.12 -3.20 2.44
C PRO A 13 -11.19 -2.58 3.48
N THR A 14 -9.92 -2.44 3.13
CA THR A 14 -8.94 -1.77 4.00
C THR A 14 -9.17 -0.26 4.00
N ASP A 15 -9.26 0.33 5.19
CA ASP A 15 -9.19 1.78 5.36
C ASP A 15 -7.72 2.25 5.31
N PHE A 16 -7.29 2.68 4.13
CA PHE A 16 -5.92 3.14 3.90
C PHE A 16 -5.59 4.45 4.63
N TRP A 17 -6.58 5.28 4.96
CA TRP A 17 -6.36 6.51 5.73
C TRP A 17 -6.09 6.21 7.19
N LEU A 18 -6.81 5.25 7.76
CA LEU A 18 -6.54 4.76 9.09
C LEU A 18 -5.18 4.06 9.15
N LEU A 19 -4.87 3.23 8.15
CA LEU A 19 -3.58 2.55 8.04
C LEU A 19 -2.42 3.56 8.00
N GLU A 20 -2.56 4.65 7.25
CA GLU A 20 -1.58 5.74 7.20
C GLU A 20 -1.35 6.39 8.56
N LYS A 21 -2.42 6.69 9.29
CA LYS A 21 -2.32 7.27 10.65
C LYS A 21 -1.58 6.33 11.61
N ILE A 22 -1.88 5.03 11.53
CA ILE A 22 -1.22 4.01 12.36
C ILE A 22 0.27 3.89 11.98
N ASP A 23 0.60 3.83 10.70
CA ASP A 23 1.99 3.77 10.21
C ASP A 23 2.80 4.99 10.68
N HIS A 24 2.27 6.21 10.50
CA HIS A 24 2.94 7.42 10.97
C HIS A 24 3.15 7.44 12.48
N TYR A 25 2.14 7.03 13.26
CA TYR A 25 2.26 6.93 14.72
C TYR A 25 3.36 5.95 15.13
N CYS A 26 3.34 4.73 14.58
CA CYS A 26 4.31 3.68 14.87
C CYS A 26 5.72 3.99 14.38
N SER A 27 5.86 4.78 13.31
CA SER A 27 7.15 5.20 12.76
C SER A 27 7.90 6.22 13.62
N GLY A 28 7.29 6.70 14.71
CA GLY A 28 7.89 7.66 15.63
C GLY A 28 7.78 9.11 15.17
N TRP A 29 6.93 9.43 14.18
CA TRP A 29 6.68 10.80 13.74
C TRP A 29 6.27 11.71 14.90
N SER A 30 5.53 11.18 15.88
CA SER A 30 5.09 11.90 17.08
C SER A 30 6.20 12.20 18.10
N ASN A 31 7.37 11.56 18.01
CA ASN A 31 8.48 11.77 18.94
C ASN A 31 9.28 13.06 18.66
N GLU A 32 8.96 13.82 17.61
CA GLU A 32 9.55 15.16 17.39
C GLU A 32 9.14 16.17 18.49
N HIS A 33 8.05 15.92 19.23
CA HIS A 33 7.52 16.87 20.22
C HIS A 33 7.99 16.67 21.67
N THR A 34 8.69 15.58 21.99
CA THR A 34 9.26 15.40 23.33
C THR A 34 10.77 15.55 23.25
N GLY A 35 11.31 16.58 23.90
CA GLY A 35 12.72 17.01 23.84
C GLY A 35 13.75 16.03 24.42
N SER A 36 13.64 14.74 24.10
CA SER A 36 14.61 13.71 24.42
C SER A 36 15.87 13.92 23.59
N ARG A 37 16.95 14.33 24.27
CA ARG A 37 18.27 14.67 23.72
C ARG A 37 19.05 13.51 23.07
N SER A 38 18.43 12.37 22.77
CA SER A 38 19.15 11.13 22.39
C SER A 38 18.54 10.30 21.26
N SER A 39 17.36 10.63 20.73
CA SER A 39 16.78 9.88 19.62
C SER A 39 17.34 10.34 18.27
N LYS A 40 17.96 9.40 17.53
CA LYS A 40 18.35 9.59 16.12
C LYS A 40 17.17 10.24 15.36
N PRO A 41 17.41 11.20 14.44
CA PRO A 41 16.35 11.88 13.72
C PRO A 41 15.43 10.84 13.04
N VAL A 42 14.14 10.91 13.35
CA VAL A 42 13.14 10.03 12.75
C VAL A 42 13.09 10.38 11.27
N LYS A 43 13.37 9.40 10.41
CA LYS A 43 13.33 9.60 8.96
C LYS A 43 11.88 9.84 8.57
N LYS A 44 11.57 11.07 8.12
CA LYS A 44 10.27 11.37 7.51
C LYS A 44 9.98 10.31 6.44
N ARG A 45 8.76 9.77 6.47
CA ARG A 45 8.29 8.77 5.52
C ARG A 45 7.27 9.42 4.60
N ARG A 46 7.21 8.97 3.36
CA ARG A 46 6.11 9.31 2.45
C ARG A 46 5.30 8.06 2.21
N THR A 47 4.00 8.23 2.32
CA THR A 47 2.98 7.21 2.14
C THR A 47 2.29 7.44 0.80
N ILE A 48 2.04 6.37 0.06
CA ILE A 48 1.36 6.41 -1.25
C ILE A 48 0.44 5.21 -1.32
N THR A 49 -0.82 5.44 -1.67
CA THR A 49 -1.76 4.36 -2.01
C THR A 49 -1.95 4.32 -3.51
N LEU A 50 -1.68 3.19 -4.13
CA LEU A 50 -1.81 2.97 -5.58
C LEU A 50 -2.89 1.90 -5.82
N ASP A 51 -3.68 2.06 -6.89
CA ASP A 51 -4.41 0.90 -7.41
C ASP A 51 -3.44 -0.10 -8.08
N THR A 52 -3.92 -1.31 -8.34
CA THR A 52 -3.08 -2.36 -8.92
C THR A 52 -2.50 -1.96 -10.27
N ALA A 53 -3.28 -1.30 -11.13
CA ALA A 53 -2.80 -0.91 -12.45
C ALA A 53 -1.62 0.07 -12.34
N ALA A 54 -1.75 1.15 -11.56
CA ALA A 54 -0.69 2.12 -11.35
C ALA A 54 0.57 1.51 -10.70
N PHE A 55 0.38 0.60 -9.74
CA PHE A 55 1.51 -0.13 -9.15
C PHE A 55 2.23 -1.01 -10.18
N MET A 56 1.47 -1.73 -10.99
CA MET A 56 2.02 -2.66 -11.99
C MET A 56 2.62 -1.95 -13.20
N GLU A 57 2.15 -0.76 -13.55
CA GLU A 57 2.78 0.10 -14.55
C GLU A 57 4.18 0.56 -14.12
N GLU A 58 4.34 0.94 -12.85
CA GLU A 58 5.60 1.43 -12.32
C GLU A 58 6.61 0.30 -12.03
N PHE A 59 6.15 -0.78 -11.39
CA PHE A 59 7.04 -1.81 -10.84
C PHE A 59 6.95 -3.16 -11.57
N GLY A 60 5.93 -3.35 -12.39
CA GLY A 60 5.69 -4.59 -13.12
C GLY A 60 6.32 -4.60 -14.52
N LEU A 61 5.86 -5.56 -15.33
CA LEU A 61 6.24 -5.68 -16.74
C LEU A 61 4.99 -5.88 -17.61
N PRO A 62 4.06 -4.89 -17.64
CA PRO A 62 2.76 -5.04 -18.32
C PRO A 62 2.90 -5.37 -19.81
N ILE A 63 4.00 -4.94 -20.45
CA ILE A 63 4.28 -5.26 -21.86
C ILE A 63 4.43 -6.78 -22.08
N LYS A 64 4.94 -7.51 -21.09
CA LYS A 64 5.13 -8.97 -21.16
C LYS A 64 3.86 -9.76 -20.85
N THR A 65 2.82 -9.11 -20.33
CA THR A 65 1.56 -9.75 -19.93
C THR A 65 0.40 -9.41 -20.86
N LYS A 66 0.60 -8.48 -21.81
CA LYS A 66 -0.42 -8.14 -22.81
C LYS A 66 -0.67 -9.29 -23.77
N THR A 67 -1.92 -9.73 -23.83
CA THR A 67 -2.37 -10.78 -24.75
C THR A 67 -2.58 -10.24 -26.18
N ARG A 68 -2.79 -11.14 -27.15
CA ARG A 68 -3.05 -10.77 -28.55
C ARG A 68 -4.33 -9.94 -28.74
N SER A 69 -5.33 -10.09 -27.85
CA SER A 69 -6.55 -9.30 -27.89
C SER A 69 -6.39 -7.89 -27.30
N GLY A 70 -5.24 -7.60 -26.70
CA GLY A 70 -4.96 -6.33 -26.05
C GLY A 70 -5.28 -6.32 -24.55
N TYR A 71 -5.99 -7.32 -24.05
CA TYR A 71 -6.22 -7.52 -22.62
C TYR A 71 -4.92 -7.79 -21.87
N ASN A 72 -4.79 -7.22 -20.67
CA ASN A 72 -3.65 -7.36 -19.80
C ASN A 72 -4.09 -7.75 -18.38
N PRO A 73 -4.00 -9.03 -17.98
CA PRO A 73 -4.47 -9.49 -16.67
C PRO A 73 -3.80 -8.76 -15.50
N LEU A 74 -2.55 -8.30 -15.69
CA LEU A 74 -1.81 -7.54 -14.67
C LEU A 74 -2.46 -6.17 -14.37
N LEU A 75 -3.08 -5.55 -15.37
CA LEU A 75 -3.72 -4.23 -15.26
C LEU A 75 -5.24 -4.34 -15.09
N ASP A 76 -5.85 -5.40 -15.62
CA ASP A 76 -7.30 -5.48 -15.81
C ASP A 76 -8.04 -6.30 -14.73
N ASP A 77 -7.41 -7.30 -14.12
CA ASP A 77 -8.14 -8.28 -13.27
C ASP A 77 -8.28 -7.84 -11.82
N PHE A 78 -7.30 -7.12 -11.30
CA PHE A 78 -7.14 -6.87 -9.86
C PHE A 78 -7.59 -5.45 -9.46
N LYS A 79 -8.71 -4.98 -10.04
CA LYS A 79 -9.22 -3.60 -9.84
C LYS A 79 -9.69 -3.31 -8.41
N ASN A 80 -10.00 -4.35 -7.64
CA ASN A 80 -10.43 -4.27 -6.25
C ASN A 80 -9.26 -4.28 -5.24
N THR A 81 -8.01 -4.38 -5.71
CA THR A 81 -6.82 -4.38 -4.86
C THR A 81 -6.09 -3.04 -4.95
N LYS A 82 -5.45 -2.65 -3.85
CA LYS A 82 -4.62 -1.45 -3.73
C LYS A 82 -3.36 -1.78 -2.95
N PHE A 83 -2.29 -1.03 -3.22
CA PHE A 83 -1.00 -1.14 -2.58
C PHE A 83 -0.76 0.08 -1.69
N TYR A 84 -0.38 -0.15 -0.43
CA TYR A 84 0.10 0.89 0.47
C TYR A 84 1.63 0.84 0.53
N LEU A 85 2.29 1.90 0.09
CA LEU A 85 3.74 2.03 0.10
C LEU A 85 4.16 3.07 1.14
N SER A 86 5.02 2.67 2.06
CA SER A 86 5.64 3.56 3.06
C SER A 86 7.15 3.60 2.83
N VAL A 87 7.63 4.66 2.19
CA VAL A 87 9.03 4.81 1.77
C VAL A 87 9.75 5.92 2.56
N PRO A 88 11.05 5.79 2.86
CA PRO A 88 11.84 6.89 3.41
C PRO A 88 11.90 8.06 2.41
N THR A 89 11.73 9.30 2.86
CA THR A 89 11.75 10.49 1.99
C THR A 89 13.13 10.79 1.37
N HIS A 90 14.19 10.11 1.81
CA HIS A 90 15.58 10.37 1.41
C HIS A 90 16.13 9.39 0.37
N ASN A 91 15.31 8.50 -0.19
CA ASN A 91 15.74 7.67 -1.33
C ASN A 91 15.63 8.48 -2.62
N THR A 92 16.51 9.47 -2.80
CA THR A 92 16.82 10.00 -4.13
C THR A 92 17.69 8.97 -4.87
N LYS A 93 17.30 8.64 -6.10
CA LYS A 93 18.00 7.73 -7.02
C LYS A 93 19.48 8.06 -7.17
#